data_AF-A0A2M7RU66-F1
#
_entry.id   AF-A0A2M7RU66-F1
#
_cell.length_a   1.000
_cell.length_b   1.000
_cell.length_c   1.000
_cell.angle_alpha   90.00
_cell.angle_beta   90.00
_cell.angle_gamma   90.00
#
_symmetry.space_group_name_H-M   'P 1'
#
loop_
_entity.id
_entity.type
_entity.pdbx_description
1 polymer ?
#
loop_
_entity_poly.entity_id
_entity_poly.type
_entity_poly.pdbx_seq_one_letter_code
_entity_poly.pdbx_strand_id
1 'polypeptide(L)' 'TGLILKQEKLCTIELSREIFPNKPSYSLGKLCEELGIVIPIEDRHRAAGDALATTKLLEMLLQQKSAHSL' A
#
# COMPACT_ATOMS: atom_id res chain seq x y z
N THR A 1 -19.54 -24.41 -7.28
CA THR A 1 -18.24 -24.98 -6.85
C THR A 1 -17.15 -23.96 -7.11
N GLY A 2 -16.19 -23.79 -6.20
CA GLY A 2 -15.11 -22.81 -6.33
C GLY A 2 -13.74 -23.45 -6.11
N LEU A 3 -12.72 -22.97 -6.82
CA LEU A 3 -11.33 -23.36 -6.64
C LEU A 3 -10.74 -22.63 -5.43
N ILE A 4 -10.07 -23.36 -4.53
CA ILE A 4 -9.31 -22.76 -3.42
C ILE A 4 -7.89 -22.50 -3.91
N LEU A 5 -7.52 -21.24 -4.03
CA LEU A 5 -6.16 -20.83 -4.39
C LEU A 5 -5.33 -20.60 -3.12
N LYS A 6 -4.28 -21.40 -2.95
CA LYS A 6 -3.23 -21.20 -1.93
C LYS A 6 -2.02 -20.59 -2.62
N GLN A 7 -2.03 -19.27 -2.77
CA GLN A 7 -0.89 -18.50 -3.27
C GLN A 7 -0.37 -17.60 -2.16
N GLU A 8 0.92 -17.31 -2.19
CA GLU A 8 1.50 -16.28 -1.33
C GLU A 8 0.86 -14.93 -1.64
N LYS A 9 0.64 -14.12 -0.60
CA LYS A 9 0.01 -12.81 -0.71
C LYS A 9 0.84 -11.81 0.06
N LEU A 10 0.96 -10.61 -0.50
CA LEU A 10 1.55 -9.47 0.17
C LEU A 10 0.44 -8.46 0.49
N CYS A 11 0.35 -8.05 1.75
CA CYS A 11 -0.51 -6.95 2.17
C CYS A 11 0.34 -5.70 2.36
N THR A 12 0.19 -4.70 1.49
CA THR A 12 0.95 -3.45 1.56
C THR A 12 0.68 -2.66 2.84
N ILE A 13 -0.52 -2.79 3.41
CA ILE A 13 -0.89 -2.14 4.67
C ILE A 13 -0.20 -2.79 5.87
N GLU A 14 -0.04 -4.12 5.89
CA GLU A 14 0.74 -4.82 6.92
C GLU A 14 2.21 -4.45 6.80
N LEU A 15 2.78 -4.54 5.60
CA LEU A 15 4.18 -4.14 5.36
C LEU A 15 4.44 -2.66 5.71
N SER A 16 3.46 -1.78 5.47
CA SER A 16 3.58 -0.37 5.84
C SER A 16 3.67 -0.15 7.35
N ARG A 17 3.01 -0.98 8.17
CA ARG A 17 3.11 -0.88 9.63
C ARG A 17 4.50 -1.24 10.15
N GLU A 18 5.15 -2.18 9.47
CA GLU A 18 6.51 -2.61 9.79
C GLU A 18 7.53 -1.54 9.39
N ILE A 19 7.41 -1.00 8.17
CA ILE A 19 8.38 -0.04 7.62
C ILE A 19 8.18 1.38 8.16
N PHE A 20 6.93 1.81 8.34
CA PHE A 20 6.58 3.17 8.77
C PHE A 20 5.76 3.12 10.07
N PRO A 21 6.37 2.78 11.21
CA PRO A 21 5.62 2.64 12.45
C PRO A 21 5.00 3.97 12.92
N ASN A 22 3.99 3.87 13.79
CA ASN A 22 3.36 4.99 14.50
C ASN A 22 2.62 6.03 13.63
N LYS A 23 2.17 5.65 12.43
CA LYS A 23 1.31 6.51 11.61
C LYS A 23 -0.08 6.70 12.24
N PRO A 24 -0.67 7.92 12.20
CA PRO A 24 -2.02 8.20 12.67
C PRO A 24 -3.11 7.31 12.06
N SER A 25 -2.93 6.83 10.83
CA SER A 25 -3.84 5.88 10.20
C SER A 25 -3.18 5.05 9.12
N TYR A 26 -3.63 3.80 8.97
CA TYR A 26 -3.20 2.87 7.93
C TYR A 26 -4.35 2.47 6.99
N SER A 27 -5.41 3.29 6.91
CA SER A 27 -6.31 3.15 5.77
C SER A 27 -5.57 3.63 4.51
N LEU A 28 -5.77 2.94 3.38
CA LEU A 28 -5.03 3.22 2.14
C LEU A 28 -5.02 4.72 1.79
N GLY A 29 -6.18 5.36 1.82
CA GLY A 29 -6.31 6.79 1.51
C GLY A 29 -5.51 7.70 2.45
N LYS A 30 -5.66 7.53 3.77
CA LYS A 30 -4.96 8.39 4.76
C LYS A 30 -3.46 8.15 4.76
N LEU A 31 -3.05 6.89 4.62
CA LEU A 31 -1.64 6.52 4.54
C LEU A 31 -1.00 7.10 3.27
N CYS A 32 -1.66 6.98 2.12
CA CYS A 32 -1.19 7.57 0.88
C CYS A 32 -1.08 9.10 0.99
N GLU A 33 -2.06 9.77 1.59
CA GLU A 33 -2.01 11.22 1.83
C GLU A 33 -0.82 11.62 2.70
N GLU A 34 -0.59 10.92 3.81
CA GLU A 34 0.52 11.21 4.72
C GLU A 34 1.89 10.95 4.09
N LEU A 35 1.99 9.96 3.20
CA LEU A 35 3.21 9.63 2.46
C LEU A 35 3.38 10.44 1.17
N GLY A 36 2.49 11.41 0.89
CA GLY A 36 2.57 12.26 -0.30
C GLY A 36 2.18 11.56 -1.62
N ILE A 37 1.50 10.42 -1.55
CA ILE A 37 0.98 9.69 -2.72
C ILE A 37 -0.36 10.32 -3.12
N VAL A 38 -0.34 11.11 -4.19
CA VAL A 38 -1.53 11.78 -4.72
C VAL A 38 -2.24 10.89 -5.75
N ILE A 39 -3.54 10.71 -5.54
CA ILE A 39 -4.49 10.09 -6.47
C ILE A 39 -5.62 11.09 -6.73
N PRO A 40 -5.98 11.34 -8.00
CA PRO A 40 -7.09 12.22 -8.35
C PRO A 40 -8.35 11.86 -7.57
N ILE A 41 -9.08 12.86 -7.07
CA ILE A 41 -10.23 12.64 -6.18
C ILE A 41 -11.34 11.86 -6.89
N GLU A 42 -11.52 12.13 -8.18
CA GLU A 42 -12.44 11.45 -9.09
C GLU A 42 -12.18 9.93 -9.20
N ASP A 43 -10.95 9.50 -8.94
CA ASP A 43 -10.53 8.09 -9.01
C ASP A 43 -10.43 7.43 -7.63
N ARG A 44 -10.52 8.19 -6.53
CA ARG A 44 -10.51 7.61 -5.18
C ARG A 44 -11.72 6.70 -5.00
N HIS A 45 -11.54 5.61 -4.27
CA HIS A 45 -12.59 4.61 -4.00
C HIS A 45 -13.10 3.86 -5.24
N ARG A 46 -12.49 4.09 -6.42
CA ARG A 46 -12.63 3.23 -7.57
C ARG A 46 -11.56 2.16 -7.51
N ALA A 47 -11.90 0.93 -7.89
CA ALA A 47 -10.95 -0.18 -7.89
C ALA A 47 -9.65 0.14 -8.66
N ALA A 48 -9.75 0.88 -9.76
CA ALA A 48 -8.58 1.32 -10.53
C ALA A 48 -7.71 2.34 -9.76
N GLY A 49 -8.32 3.32 -9.08
CA GLY A 49 -7.59 4.29 -8.27
C GLY A 49 -6.94 3.65 -7.04
N ASP A 50 -7.62 2.72 -6.38
CA ASP A 50 -7.05 1.98 -5.25
C ASP A 50 -5.90 1.06 -5.68
N ALA A 51 -5.98 0.46 -6.88
CA ALA A 51 -4.89 -0.30 -7.47
C ALA A 51 -3.67 0.58 -7.79
N LEU A 52 -3.90 1.78 -8.34
CA LEU A 52 -2.84 2.76 -8.61
C LEU A 52 -2.19 3.25 -7.31
N ALA A 53 -2.99 3.58 -6.29
CA ALA A 53 -2.51 3.97 -4.96
C ALA A 53 -1.64 2.87 -4.35
N THR A 54 -2.12 1.62 -4.40
CA THR A 54 -1.41 0.45 -3.89
C THR A 54 -0.09 0.21 -4.64
N THR A 55 -0.06 0.43 -5.96
CA THR A 55 1.17 0.29 -6.77
C THR A 55 2.24 1.29 -6.34
N LYS A 56 1.88 2.57 -6.23
CA LYS A 56 2.80 3.62 -5.76
C LYS A 56 3.28 3.37 -4.33
N LEU A 57 2.38 2.91 -3.46
CA LEU A 57 2.75 2.54 -2.10
C LEU A 57 3.74 1.38 -2.08
N LEU A 58 3.51 0.33 -2.89
CA LEU A 58 4.40 -0.81 -2.98
C LEU A 58 5.80 -0.41 -3.46
N GLU A 59 5.92 0.42 -4.49
CA GLU A 59 7.21 0.93 -4.98
C GLU A 59 8.01 1.60 -3.86
N MET A 60 7.36 2.47 -3.09
CA MET A 60 7.98 3.15 -1.94
C MET A 60 8.42 2.17 -0.85
N LEU A 61 7.56 1.20 -0.49
CA LEU A 61 7.88 0.19 0.52
C LEU A 61 9.08 -0.66 0.10
N LEU A 62 9.18 -1.05 -1.17
CA LEU A 62 10.30 -1.81 -1.69
C LEU A 62 11.60 -1.00 -1.63
N GLN A 63 11.58 0.28 -2.00
CA GLN A 63 12.74 1.16 -1.88
C GLN A 63 13.24 1.28 -0.43
N GLN A 64 12.33 1.45 0.53
CA GLN A 64 12.69 1.52 1.95
C GLN A 64 13.23 0.19 2.49
N LYS A 65 12.61 -0.93 2.12
CA LYS A 65 13.05 -2.26 2.56
C LYS A 65 14.44 -2.62 2.03
N SER A 66 14.74 -2.26 0.78
CA SER A 66 16.08 -2.43 0.22
C SER A 66 17.13 -1.55 0.92
N ALA A 67 16.77 -0.32 1.29
CA ALA A 67 17.67 0.57 2.03
C ALA A 67 17.95 0.10 3.48
N HIS A 68 17.01 -0.61 4.10
CA HIS A 68 17.12 -1.11 5.48
C HIS A 68 17.84 -2.47 5.60
N SER A 69 18.36 -3.02 4.49
CA SER A 69 19.10 -4.29 4.47
C SER A 69 20.62 -4.10 4.64
N LEU A 70 21.05 -3.07 5.37
CA LEU A 70 22.44 -2.79 5.75
C LEU A 70 22.59 -2.68 7.27
#